data_AF-A0AB33YZQ2-F1
#
_entry.id   AF-A0AB33YZQ2-F1
#
_cell.length_a   1.000
_cell.length_b   1.000
_cell.length_c   1.000
_cell.angle_alpha   90.00
_cell.angle_beta   90.00
_cell.angle_gamma   90.00
#
_symmetry.space_group_name_H-M   'P 1'
#
loop_
_entity.id
_entity.type
_entity.pdbx_description
1 polymer ?
#
loop_
_entity_poly.entity_id
_entity_poly.type
_entity_poly.pdbx_seq_one_letter_code
_entity_poly.pdbx_strand_id
1 'polypeptide(L)'
;MPTDKLSKTVDQVVSNARKDREQRDTGYRAKALKMYPWICGRCAREFSQQTLHELTVHHRDHDHDHDNNPEDGSNWELLCVYCHDNEHSRQLDHQYGSLTEDKTKEELMQHPFAGLSDLLNK
;
A
#
# COMPACT_ATOMS: atom_id res chain seq x y z
N MET A 1 18.52 47.88 12.71
CA MET A 1 18.54 46.89 13.81
C MET A 1 18.38 45.49 13.21
N PRO A 2 19.29 44.53 13.46
CA PRO A 2 19.28 43.21 12.82
C PRO A 2 18.24 42.23 13.40
N THR A 3 17.74 42.52 14.60
CA THR A 3 16.85 41.67 15.41
C THR A 3 15.45 41.50 14.83
N ASP A 4 14.90 42.54 14.21
CA ASP A 4 13.55 42.50 13.62
C ASP A 4 13.47 41.63 12.37
N LYS A 5 14.58 41.50 11.63
CA LYS A 5 14.65 40.64 10.46
C LYS A 5 14.67 39.16 10.87
N LEU A 6 15.38 38.85 11.96
CA LEU A 6 15.46 37.49 12.52
C LEU A 6 14.11 37.05 13.11
N SER A 7 13.40 37.91 13.85
CA SER A 7 12.06 37.59 14.38
C SER A 7 11.08 37.26 13.24
N LYS A 8 11.03 38.09 12.20
CA LYS A 8 10.16 37.86 11.04
C LYS A 8 10.46 36.55 10.32
N THR A 9 11.72 36.15 10.21
CA THR A 9 12.10 34.86 9.62
C THR A 9 11.66 33.69 10.50
N VAL A 10 11.83 33.78 11.82
CA VAL A 10 11.38 32.73 12.75
C VAL A 10 9.86 32.59 12.72
N ASP A 11 9.12 33.71 12.76
CA ASP A 11 7.65 33.71 12.68
C ASP A 11 7.15 33.07 11.37
N GLN A 12 7.83 33.35 10.25
CA GLN A 12 7.52 32.74 8.96
C GLN A 12 7.77 31.22 8.97
N VAL A 13 8.87 30.76 9.56
CA VAL A 13 9.19 29.32 9.68
C VAL A 13 8.16 28.61 10.53
N VAL A 14 7.76 29.18 11.67
CA VAL A 14 6.74 28.59 12.55
C VAL A 14 5.37 28.55 11.85
N SER A 15 5.00 29.63 11.14
CA SER A 15 3.75 29.70 10.37
C SER A 15 3.70 28.65 9.27
N ASN A 16 4.78 28.50 8.50
CA ASN A 16 4.88 27.48 7.44
C ASN A 16 4.79 26.07 8.04
N ALA A 17 5.52 25.80 9.13
CA ALA A 17 5.47 24.49 9.80
C ALA A 17 4.06 24.12 10.29
N ARG A 18 3.25 25.11 10.73
CA ARG A 18 1.85 24.89 11.11
C ARG A 18 0.97 24.59 9.89
N LYS A 19 1.10 25.36 8.80
CA LYS A 19 0.37 25.12 7.55
C LYS A 19 0.68 23.76 6.93
N ASP A 20 1.96 23.38 6.91
CA ASP A 20 2.41 22.08 6.39
C ASP A 20 1.89 20.93 7.26
N ARG A 21 1.71 21.16 8.56
CA ARG A 21 1.07 20.19 9.46
C ARG A 21 -0.43 20.10 9.19
N GLU A 22 -1.13 21.24 9.06
CA GLU A 22 -2.57 21.29 8.77
C GLU A 22 -2.91 20.66 7.41
N GLN A 23 -2.10 20.91 6.38
CA GLN A 23 -2.23 20.27 5.07
C GLN A 23 -2.02 18.76 5.13
N ARG A 24 -1.08 18.28 5.96
CA ARG A 24 -0.91 16.84 6.20
C ARG A 24 -2.08 16.25 6.98
N ASP A 25 -2.67 17.02 7.89
CA ASP A 25 -3.79 16.60 8.75
C ASP A 25 -5.16 16.60 8.06
N THR A 26 -5.29 17.22 6.89
CA THR A 26 -6.56 17.35 6.15
C THR A 26 -6.81 16.20 5.16
N GLY A 27 -5.80 15.43 4.81
CA GLY A 27 -5.94 14.30 3.90
C GLY A 27 -6.68 13.11 4.52
N TYR A 28 -7.34 12.29 3.69
CA TYR A 28 -7.97 11.01 4.12
C TYR A 28 -6.98 10.11 4.86
N ARG A 29 -5.70 10.16 4.51
CA ARG A 29 -4.62 9.45 5.22
C ARG A 29 -4.54 9.83 6.70
N ALA A 30 -4.59 11.12 7.03
CA ALA A 30 -4.54 11.56 8.42
C ALA A 30 -5.81 11.19 9.18
N LYS A 31 -6.98 11.22 8.51
CA LYS A 31 -8.23 10.70 9.08
C LYS A 31 -8.11 9.21 9.41
N ALA A 32 -7.64 8.40 8.46
CA ALA A 32 -7.45 6.96 8.65
C ALA A 32 -6.50 6.64 9.82
N LEU A 33 -5.35 7.31 9.89
CA LEU A 33 -4.37 7.09 10.97
C LEU A 33 -4.85 7.52 12.36
N LYS A 34 -5.90 8.35 12.46
CA LYS A 34 -6.56 8.72 13.71
C LYS A 34 -7.63 7.70 14.11
N MET A 35 -8.25 7.02 13.14
CA MET A 35 -9.34 6.06 13.38
C MET A 35 -8.87 4.61 13.56
N TYR A 36 -7.81 4.21 12.87
CA TYR A 36 -7.33 2.83 12.86
C TYR A 36 -6.05 2.64 13.68
N PRO A 37 -5.85 1.45 14.28
CA PRO A 37 -4.57 1.11 14.89
C PRO A 37 -3.46 1.10 13.84
N TRP A 38 -2.25 1.46 14.24
CA TRP A 38 -1.07 1.47 13.35
C TRP A 38 -0.53 0.07 13.12
N ILE A 39 -1.37 -0.79 12.56
CA ILE A 39 -1.12 -2.22 12.33
C ILE A 39 -1.57 -2.53 10.91
N CYS A 40 -0.76 -3.30 10.18
CA CYS A 40 -1.12 -3.76 8.85
C CYS A 40 -2.26 -4.79 8.93
N GLY A 41 -3.37 -4.55 8.21
CA GLY A 41 -4.53 -5.45 8.15
C GLY A 41 -4.26 -6.81 7.51
N ARG A 42 -3.14 -7.00 6.79
CA ARG A 42 -2.79 -8.28 6.14
C ARG A 42 -1.72 -9.07 6.89
N CYS A 43 -0.60 -8.44 7.24
CA CYS A 43 0.53 -9.14 7.87
C CYS A 43 0.64 -8.91 9.38
N ALA A 44 -0.28 -8.14 9.98
CA ALA A 44 -0.30 -7.80 11.41
C ALA A 44 0.97 -7.11 11.93
N ARG A 45 1.84 -6.60 11.04
CA ARG A 45 3.01 -5.82 11.46
C ARG A 45 2.54 -4.52 12.12
N GLU A 46 3.09 -4.23 13.29
CA GLU A 46 2.84 -2.97 14.02
C GLU A 46 3.82 -1.87 13.58
N PHE A 47 3.38 -0.63 13.69
CA PHE A 47 4.12 0.55 13.26
C PHE A 47 4.22 1.57 14.38
N SER A 48 5.34 2.26 14.42
CA SER A 48 5.59 3.36 15.35
C SER A 48 5.56 4.70 14.60
N GLN A 49 5.68 5.81 15.31
CA GLN A 49 5.78 7.13 14.69
C GLN A 49 6.93 7.22 13.67
N GLN A 50 8.03 6.50 13.91
CA GLN A 50 9.19 6.47 13.03
C GLN A 50 8.92 5.72 11.72
N THR A 51 8.14 4.63 11.77
CA THR A 51 7.87 3.77 10.60
C THR A 51 6.51 4.03 9.96
N LEU A 52 5.70 4.95 10.50
CA LEU A 52 4.33 5.21 10.05
C LEU A 52 4.21 5.62 8.58
N HIS A 53 5.30 6.13 7.98
CA HIS A 53 5.36 6.46 6.56
C HIS A 53 5.24 5.22 5.65
N GLU A 54 5.56 4.03 6.16
CA GLU A 54 5.41 2.74 5.48
C GLU A 54 4.00 2.14 5.61
N LEU A 55 3.09 2.80 6.33
CA LEU A 55 1.68 2.40 6.47
C LEU A 55 0.80 3.30 5.58
N THR A 56 0.09 2.69 4.64
CA THR A 56 -0.71 3.37 3.62
C THR A 56 -2.19 3.04 3.78
N VAL A 57 -3.05 3.93 3.27
CA VAL A 57 -4.48 3.67 3.18
C VAL A 57 -4.75 2.94 1.87
N HIS A 58 -5.43 1.80 1.95
CA HIS A 58 -5.93 1.02 0.85
C HIS A 58 -7.47 1.09 0.84
N HIS A 59 -8.07 1.17 -0.34
CA HIS A 59 -9.54 1.13 -0.50
C HIS A 59 -9.99 -0.32 -0.68
N ARG A 60 -11.01 -0.75 0.07
CA ARG A 60 -11.43 -2.16 0.11
C ARG A 60 -12.18 -2.62 -1.14
N ASP A 61 -12.84 -1.69 -1.81
CA ASP A 61 -13.51 -1.88 -3.10
C ASP A 61 -12.55 -1.78 -4.29
N HIS A 62 -11.28 -1.45 -4.02
CA HIS A 62 -10.23 -1.27 -5.03
C HIS A 62 -10.59 -0.22 -6.10
N ASP A 63 -11.52 0.70 -5.80
CA ASP A 63 -11.90 1.75 -6.74
C ASP A 63 -10.73 2.73 -6.92
N HIS A 64 -10.34 2.93 -8.19
CA HIS A 64 -9.22 3.80 -8.57
C HIS A 64 -9.61 5.28 -8.59
N ASP A 65 -10.91 5.61 -8.63
CA ASP A 65 -11.41 6.97 -8.86
C ASP A 65 -11.55 7.83 -7.60
N HIS A 66 -11.14 7.34 -6.42
CA HIS A 66 -11.13 8.09 -5.14
C HIS A 66 -12.48 8.70 -4.69
N ASP A 67 -13.55 8.55 -5.45
CA ASP A 67 -14.86 9.16 -5.19
C ASP A 67 -15.62 8.44 -4.07
N ASN A 68 -15.37 7.13 -3.86
CA ASN A 68 -15.96 6.37 -2.76
C ASN A 68 -15.13 6.46 -1.47
N ASN A 69 -15.11 7.65 -0.88
CA ASN A 69 -14.30 7.99 0.29
C ASN A 69 -15.17 8.38 1.50
N PRO A 70 -15.92 7.44 2.10
CA PRO A 70 -16.84 7.75 3.18
C PRO A 70 -16.08 8.26 4.43
N GLU A 71 -16.65 9.27 5.09
CA GLU A 71 -15.97 9.93 6.22
C GLU A 71 -15.78 9.04 7.44
N ASP A 72 -16.56 7.96 7.55
CA ASP A 72 -16.45 6.95 8.61
C ASP A 72 -15.31 5.95 8.38
N GLY A 73 -14.62 6.04 7.23
CA GLY A 73 -13.54 5.15 6.84
C GLY A 73 -13.98 3.72 6.51
N SER A 74 -15.28 3.43 6.39
CA SER A 74 -15.80 2.07 6.13
C SER A 74 -15.19 1.39 4.90
N ASN A 75 -14.74 2.16 3.90
CA ASN A 75 -14.05 1.68 2.71
C ASN A 75 -12.51 1.62 2.84
N TRP A 76 -11.93 1.93 4.01
CA TRP A 76 -10.49 1.99 4.19
C TRP A 76 -9.95 0.75 4.93
N GLU A 77 -8.71 0.40 4.61
CA GLU A 77 -7.87 -0.44 5.45
C GLU A 77 -6.42 0.08 5.47
N LEU A 78 -5.70 -0.15 6.57
CA LEU A 78 -4.28 0.23 6.67
C LEU A 78 -3.39 -0.95 6.32
N LEU A 79 -2.58 -0.80 5.26
CA LEU A 79 -1.67 -1.83 4.80
C LEU A 79 -0.23 -1.33 4.81
N CYS A 80 0.73 -2.22 5.06
CA CYS A 80 2.13 -1.90 4.78
C CYS A 80 2.33 -1.77 3.27
N VAL A 81 3.32 -0.98 2.84
CA VAL A 81 3.64 -0.78 1.41
C VAL A 81 3.69 -2.10 0.62
N TYR A 82 4.31 -3.15 1.19
CA TYR A 82 4.42 -4.45 0.53
C TYR A 82 3.07 -5.18 0.40
N CYS A 83 2.24 -5.17 1.44
CA CYS A 83 0.91 -5.79 1.38
C CYS A 83 -0.02 -4.99 0.48
N HIS A 84 0.15 -3.67 0.42
CA HIS A 84 -0.60 -2.79 -0.45
C HIS A 84 -0.33 -3.12 -1.92
N ASP A 85 0.94 -3.14 -2.33
CA ASP A 85 1.33 -3.45 -3.70
C ASP A 85 0.93 -4.87 -4.12
N ASN A 86 1.05 -5.85 -3.21
CA ASN A 86 0.62 -7.22 -3.46
C ASN A 86 -0.90 -7.33 -3.65
N GLU A 87 -1.70 -6.56 -2.92
CA GLU A 87 -3.16 -6.56 -3.09
C GLU A 87 -3.56 -6.02 -4.47
N HIS A 88 -2.95 -4.92 -4.91
CA HIS A 88 -3.12 -4.39 -6.26
C HIS A 88 -2.66 -5.40 -7.33
N SER A 89 -1.53 -6.05 -7.10
CA SER A 89 -1.00 -7.07 -8.02
C SER A 89 -1.95 -8.27 -8.14
N ARG A 90 -2.50 -8.75 -7.02
CA ARG A 90 -3.48 -9.84 -7.02
C ARG A 90 -4.74 -9.46 -7.79
N GLN A 91 -5.23 -8.23 -7.65
CA GLN A 91 -6.40 -7.79 -8.40
C GLN A 91 -6.16 -7.85 -9.91
N LEU A 92 -4.99 -7.37 -10.38
CA LEU A 92 -4.59 -7.49 -11.78
C LEU A 92 -4.48 -8.96 -12.21
N ASP A 93 -3.85 -9.81 -11.40
CA ASP A 93 -3.73 -11.24 -11.69
C ASP A 93 -5.09 -11.93 -11.80
N HIS A 94 -6.09 -11.56 -10.98
CA HIS A 94 -7.45 -12.11 -11.11
C HIS A 94 -8.12 -11.65 -12.40
N GLN A 95 -7.94 -10.37 -12.79
CA GLN A 95 -8.44 -9.84 -14.06
C GLN A 95 -7.82 -10.57 -15.26
N TYR A 96 -6.52 -10.90 -15.21
CA TYR A 96 -5.84 -11.62 -16.29
C TYR A 96 -6.05 -13.14 -16.24
N GLY A 97 -6.07 -13.76 -15.07
CA GLY A 97 -6.28 -15.20 -14.88
C GLY A 97 -7.66 -15.66 -15.31
N SER A 98 -8.69 -14.83 -15.08
CA SER A 98 -10.05 -15.07 -15.58
C SER A 98 -10.12 -15.14 -17.11
N LEU A 99 -9.22 -14.48 -17.84
CA LEU A 99 -9.13 -14.55 -19.30
C LEU A 99 -8.46 -15.84 -19.82
N THR A 100 -7.92 -16.68 -18.93
CA THR A 100 -7.18 -17.90 -19.30
C THR A 100 -7.91 -19.21 -19.00
N GLU A 101 -9.10 -19.15 -18.39
CA GLU A 101 -9.86 -20.38 -18.03
C GLU A 101 -10.47 -21.12 -19.24
N ASP A 102 -10.40 -20.54 -20.46
CA ASP A 102 -10.97 -21.14 -21.68
C ASP A 102 -9.92 -21.67 -22.68
N LYS A 103 -8.71 -22.00 -22.23
CA LYS A 103 -7.77 -22.79 -23.03
C LYS A 103 -7.54 -24.13 -22.36
N THR A 104 -8.26 -25.13 -22.88
CA THR A 104 -7.92 -26.55 -22.90
C THR A 104 -6.65 -26.87 -22.11
N LYS A 105 -6.84 -27.41 -20.91
CA LYS A 105 -5.79 -28.02 -20.09
C LYS A 105 -5.25 -29.26 -20.82
N GLU A 106 -4.52 -29.08 -21.91
CA GLU A 106 -3.56 -30.07 -22.35
C GLU A 106 -2.49 -30.10 -21.26
N GLU A 107 -2.51 -31.16 -20.47
CA GLU A 107 -1.44 -31.46 -19.53
C GLU A 107 -0.14 -31.58 -20.32
N LEU A 108 0.63 -30.50 -20.38
CA LEU A 108 2.05 -30.55 -20.70
C LEU A 108 2.77 -31.25 -19.55
N MET A 109 2.60 -32.57 -19.45
CA MET A 109 3.46 -33.46 -18.69
C MET A 109 4.82 -33.50 -19.40
N GLN A 110 5.57 -32.41 -19.34
CA GLN A 110 6.97 -32.45 -19.69
C GLN A 110 7.68 -33.22 -18.57
N HIS A 111 8.17 -34.41 -18.90
CA HIS A 111 8.98 -35.25 -18.03
C HIS A 111 10.47 -34.96 -18.32
N PRO A 112 11.09 -33.93 -17.69
CA PRO A 112 12.47 -33.51 -18.01
C PRO A 112 13.53 -34.58 -17.69
N PHE A 113 13.15 -35.62 -16.95
CA PHE A 113 14.03 -36.69 -16.51
C PHE A 113 13.59 -38.08 -16.98
N ALA A 114 12.72 -38.17 -18.01
CA ALA A 114 12.22 -39.46 -18.52
C ALA A 114 13.35 -40.43 -18.95
N GLY A 115 14.50 -39.91 -19.39
CA GLY A 115 15.67 -40.71 -19.76
C GLY A 115 16.77 -40.80 -18.69
N LEU A 116 16.53 -40.33 -17.47
CA LEU A 116 17.57 -40.30 -16.42
C LEU A 116 17.95 -41.72 -15.94
N SER A 117 16.99 -42.65 -15.92
CA SER A 117 17.23 -44.05 -15.55
C SER A 117 18.24 -44.75 -16.46
N ASP A 118 18.25 -44.40 -17.74
CA ASP A 118 19.13 -45.02 -18.74
C ASP A 118 20.58 -44.54 -18.60
N LEU A 119 20.77 -43.33 -18.04
CA LEU A 119 22.09 -42.76 -17.78
C LEU A 119 22.72 -43.27 -16.47
N LEU A 120 21.91 -43.77 -15.53
CA LEU A 120 22.37 -44.22 -14.21
C LEU A 120 22.82 -45.70 -14.17
N ASN A 121 22.57 -46.48 -15.24
CA ASN A 121 22.87 -47.92 -15.30
C ASN A 121 24.10 -48.25 -16.14
N LYS A 122 25.18 -47.46 -16.04
CA LYS A 122 26.44 -47.71 -16.75
C LYS A 122 27.62 -47.83 -15.79
#